data_AF-A0A4Y2WX58-F1
#
_entry.id   AF-A0A4Y2WX58-F1
#
_cell.length_a   1.000
_cell.length_b   1.000
_cell.length_c   1.000
_cell.angle_alpha   90.00
_cell.angle_beta   90.00
_cell.angle_gamma   90.00
#
_symmetry.space_group_name_H-M   'P 1'
#
loop_
_entity.id
_entity.type
_entity.pdbx_description
1 polymer ?
#
loop_
_entity_poly.entity_id
_entity_poly.type
_entity_poly.pdbx_seq_one_letter_code
_entity_poly.pdbx_strand_id
1 'polypeptide(L)'
;MAARDDNTKYCVEPFNGKNFVLYKRRVEAVFAAKELEKYLKTEADETKAAEIKDAKKAYALLLTLLDDTILATMATESSACQIWTSLKQKYLKVSAVPAKKNLQKICRKNLQKI
;
A
#
# COMPACT_ATOMS: atom_id res chain seq x y z
N MET A 1 -1.31 -39.76 -16.10
CA MET A 1 -0.24 -38.94 -15.48
C MET A 1 -0.67 -37.49 -15.57
N ALA A 2 -1.16 -36.89 -14.49
CA ALA A 2 -1.36 -35.44 -14.47
C ALA A 2 0.01 -34.78 -14.33
N ALA A 3 0.39 -33.96 -15.32
CA ALA A 3 1.58 -33.13 -15.22
C ALA A 3 1.42 -32.24 -13.98
N ARG A 4 2.30 -32.44 -13.00
CA ARG A 4 2.46 -31.48 -11.92
C ARG A 4 3.26 -30.34 -12.55
N ASP A 5 2.55 -29.31 -13.00
CA ASP A 5 3.18 -28.03 -13.30
C ASP A 5 3.81 -27.53 -11.99
N ASP A 6 5.13 -27.74 -11.85
CA ASP A 6 6.00 -27.21 -10.80
C ASP A 6 6.16 -25.67 -10.89
N ASN A 7 5.18 -24.98 -11.48
CA ASN A 7 4.97 -23.57 -11.26
C ASN A 7 3.93 -23.45 -10.16
N THR A 8 4.35 -23.67 -8.91
CA THR A 8 3.68 -23.12 -7.72
C THR A 8 3.75 -21.59 -7.82
N LYS A 9 2.98 -21.07 -8.77
CA LYS A 9 2.65 -19.69 -8.99
C LYS A 9 2.12 -19.23 -7.65
N TYR A 10 2.94 -18.52 -6.89
CA TYR A 10 2.61 -18.06 -5.55
C TYR A 10 1.24 -17.37 -5.63
N CYS A 11 0.19 -18.11 -5.29
CA CYS A 11 -1.17 -17.62 -5.27
C CYS A 11 -1.27 -16.85 -3.95
N VAL A 12 -0.74 -15.64 -3.97
CA VAL A 12 -0.91 -14.72 -2.84
C VAL A 12 -2.39 -14.39 -2.83
N GLU A 13 -3.13 -14.98 -1.90
CA GLU A 13 -4.54 -14.66 -1.72
C GLU A 13 -4.68 -13.14 -1.52
N PRO A 14 -5.56 -12.48 -2.30
CA PRO A 14 -5.88 -11.08 -2.11
C PRO A 14 -6.38 -10.82 -0.69
N PHE A 15 -6.04 -9.65 -0.17
CA PHE A 15 -6.49 -9.25 1.16
C PHE A 15 -8.00 -9.05 1.15
N ASN A 16 -8.70 -9.87 1.93
CA ASN A 16 -10.16 -9.85 2.09
C ASN A 16 -10.61 -9.12 3.36
N GLY A 17 -9.69 -8.44 4.06
CA GLY A 17 -9.99 -7.65 5.25
C GLY A 17 -9.77 -8.41 6.56
N LYS A 18 -9.56 -9.72 6.52
CA LYS A 18 -9.28 -10.56 7.71
C LYS A 18 -7.76 -10.75 7.83
N ASN A 19 -7.20 -10.49 9.01
CA ASN A 19 -5.76 -10.60 9.34
C ASN A 19 -4.82 -9.61 8.65
N PHE A 20 -5.02 -8.31 8.90
CA PHE A 20 -4.13 -7.24 8.40
C PHE A 20 -2.65 -7.42 8.76
N VAL A 21 -2.35 -8.07 9.90
CA VAL A 21 -0.95 -8.35 10.30
C VAL A 21 -0.24 -9.26 9.29
N LEU A 22 -0.92 -10.28 8.77
CA LEU A 22 -0.37 -11.19 7.76
C LEU A 22 -0.23 -10.49 6.41
N TYR A 23 -1.25 -9.74 6.00
CA TYR A 23 -1.18 -8.91 4.80
C TYR A 23 0.00 -7.94 4.85
N LYS A 24 0.17 -7.22 5.97
CA LYS A 24 1.27 -6.30 6.18
C LYS A 24 2.63 -6.99 6.00
N ARG A 25 2.83 -8.16 6.60
CA ARG A 25 4.06 -8.96 6.42
C ARG A 25 4.30 -9.35 4.96
N ARG A 26 3.25 -9.71 4.21
CA ARG A 26 3.36 -10.06 2.78
C ARG A 26 3.82 -8.85 1.97
N VAL A 27 3.21 -7.68 2.18
CA VAL A 27 3.61 -6.43 1.52
C VAL A 27 5.05 -6.08 1.89
N GLU A 28 5.42 -6.13 3.17
CA GLU A 28 6.79 -5.85 3.62
C GLU A 28 7.82 -6.84 3.06
N ALA A 29 7.44 -8.09 2.77
CA ALA A 29 8.31 -9.07 2.12
C ALA A 29 8.48 -8.79 0.62
N VAL A 30 7.41 -8.40 -0.09
CA VAL A 30 7.44 -8.08 -1.53
C VAL A 30 8.28 -6.83 -1.80
N PHE A 31 8.14 -5.81 -0.96
CA PHE A 31 8.82 -4.53 -1.16
C PHE A 31 10.14 -4.41 -0.41
N ALA A 32 10.50 -5.36 0.47
CA ALA A 32 11.42 -5.13 1.58
C ALA A 32 10.97 -3.91 2.44
N ALA A 33 10.71 -4.12 3.74
CA ALA A 33 10.11 -3.10 4.62
C ALA A 33 10.76 -1.69 4.50
N LYS A 34 12.07 -1.62 4.27
CA LYS A 34 12.83 -0.38 4.10
C LYS A 34 12.57 0.35 2.77
N GLU A 35 12.31 -0.38 1.68
CA GLU A 35 12.04 0.28 0.38
C GLU A 35 10.59 0.72 0.28
N LEU A 36 9.64 -0.03 0.88
CA LEU A 36 8.25 0.42 0.96
C LEU A 36 8.17 1.82 1.59
N GLU A 37 8.78 2.03 2.75
CA GLU A 37 8.77 3.34 3.39
C GLU A 37 9.43 4.43 2.55
N LYS A 38 10.44 4.08 1.74
CA LYS A 38 11.07 5.01 0.80
C LYS A 38 10.10 5.39 -0.30
N TYR A 39 9.45 4.43 -0.96
CA TYR A 39 8.47 4.69 -2.02
C TYR A 39 7.31 5.56 -1.55
N LEU A 40 6.81 5.29 -0.34
CA LEU A 40 5.72 6.09 0.24
C LEU A 40 6.12 7.54 0.54
N LYS A 41 7.40 7.81 0.78
CA LYS A 41 7.93 9.16 1.04
C LYS A 41 8.29 9.87 -0.26
N THR A 42 8.84 9.16 -1.25
CA THR A 42 9.28 9.77 -2.51
C THR A 42 8.13 10.09 -3.47
N GLU A 43 6.93 9.52 -3.31
CA GLU A 43 5.74 9.91 -4.11
C GLU A 43 5.45 11.42 -4.11
N ALA A 44 5.90 12.16 -3.09
CA ALA A 44 5.70 13.60 -2.98
C ALA A 44 6.75 14.46 -3.73
N ASP A 45 7.80 13.85 -4.28
CA ASP A 45 8.93 14.56 -4.90
C ASP A 45 9.04 14.20 -6.39
N GLU A 46 8.40 15.02 -7.23
CA GLU A 46 8.29 14.83 -8.68
C GLU A 46 9.63 14.94 -9.43
N THR A 47 10.71 15.31 -8.74
CA THR A 47 12.04 15.50 -9.35
C THR A 47 12.82 14.19 -9.55
N LYS A 48 12.36 13.08 -8.95
CA LYS A 48 13.09 11.80 -8.96
C LYS A 48 12.42 10.74 -9.83
N ALA A 49 12.62 10.85 -11.15
CA ALA A 49 11.98 9.99 -12.15
C ALA A 49 12.12 8.47 -11.91
N ALA A 50 13.28 7.99 -11.43
CA ALA A 50 13.48 6.58 -11.11
C ALA A 50 12.61 6.13 -9.91
N GLU A 51 12.50 6.98 -8.89
CA GLU A 51 11.74 6.69 -7.67
C GLU A 51 10.22 6.83 -7.92
N ILE A 52 9.79 7.69 -8.84
CA ILE A 52 8.40 7.77 -9.30
C ILE A 52 7.98 6.49 -10.03
N LYS A 53 8.88 5.91 -10.84
CA LYS A 53 8.63 4.62 -11.50
C LYS A 53 8.40 3.52 -10.48
N ASP A 54 9.22 3.48 -9.43
CA ASP A 54 9.09 2.45 -8.41
C ASP A 54 7.88 2.68 -7.48
N ALA A 55 7.52 3.95 -7.21
CA ALA A 55 6.26 4.29 -6.54
C ALA A 55 5.02 3.83 -7.33
N LYS A 56 5.01 4.00 -8.66
CA LYS A 56 3.92 3.49 -9.51
C LYS A 56 3.84 1.96 -9.50
N LYS A 57 4.99 1.27 -9.49
CA LYS A 57 5.01 -0.20 -9.29
C LYS A 57 4.45 -0.57 -7.92
N ALA A 58 4.79 0.19 -6.88
CA ALA A 58 4.28 -0.05 -5.55
C ALA A 58 2.76 0.11 -5.46
N TYR A 59 2.22 1.14 -6.12
CA TYR A 59 0.78 1.32 -6.25
C TYR A 59 0.13 0.14 -6.96
N ALA A 60 0.61 -0.24 -8.14
CA ALA A 60 0.05 -1.36 -8.91
C ALA A 60 0.08 -2.68 -8.12
N LEU A 61 1.19 -2.98 -7.46
CA LEU A 61 1.35 -4.18 -6.63
C LEU A 61 0.41 -4.16 -5.41
N LEU A 62 0.27 -3.02 -4.72
CA LEU A 62 -0.71 -2.90 -3.64
C LEU A 62 -2.12 -3.20 -4.13
N LEU A 63 -2.53 -2.68 -5.30
CA LEU A 63 -3.84 -2.98 -5.87
C LEU A 63 -4.01 -4.48 -6.15
N THR A 64 -3.01 -5.15 -6.72
CA THR A 64 -3.08 -6.60 -7.01
C THR A 64 -3.19 -7.47 -5.76
N LEU A 65 -2.74 -6.96 -4.61
CA LEU A 65 -2.76 -7.67 -3.34
C LEU A 65 -4.07 -7.43 -2.55
N LEU A 66 -4.99 -6.64 -3.08
CA LEU A 66 -6.28 -6.34 -2.47
C LEU A 66 -7.41 -7.08 -3.19
N ASP A 67 -8.43 -7.48 -2.43
CA ASP A 67 -9.68 -7.96 -3.00
C ASP A 67 -10.47 -6.82 -3.64
N ASP A 68 -11.23 -7.11 -4.69
CA ASP A 68 -12.06 -6.15 -5.42
C ASP A 68 -13.04 -5.40 -4.52
N THR A 69 -13.54 -6.06 -3.47
CA THR A 69 -14.42 -5.45 -2.47
C THR A 69 -13.70 -4.35 -1.69
N ILE A 70 -12.43 -4.56 -1.34
CA ILE A 70 -11.63 -3.57 -0.63
C ILE A 70 -11.22 -2.46 -1.58
N LEU A 71 -10.78 -2.81 -2.80
CA LEU A 71 -10.45 -1.86 -3.86
C LEU A 71 -11.60 -0.89 -4.12
N ALA A 72 -12.83 -1.39 -4.24
CA ALA A 72 -14.02 -0.56 -4.42
C ALA A 72 -14.21 0.46 -3.28
N THR A 73 -13.82 0.13 -2.04
CA THR A 73 -13.90 1.07 -0.92
C THR A 73 -12.81 2.16 -0.93
N MET A 74 -11.81 2.02 -1.80
CA MET A 74 -10.62 2.88 -1.88
C MET A 74 -10.41 3.46 -3.28
N ALA A 75 -11.50 3.59 -4.05
CA ALA A 75 -11.46 4.08 -5.42
C ALA A 75 -11.01 5.55 -5.54
N THR A 76 -11.01 6.30 -4.43
CA THR A 76 -10.57 7.69 -4.38
C THR A 76 -9.05 7.84 -4.19
N GLU A 77 -8.38 6.75 -3.86
CA GLU A 77 -6.96 6.70 -3.56
C GLU A 77 -6.16 6.43 -4.83
N SER A 78 -5.46 7.48 -5.29
CA SER A 78 -4.69 7.49 -6.54
C SER A 78 -3.20 7.19 -6.35
N SER A 79 -2.80 6.76 -5.15
CA SER A 79 -1.40 6.71 -4.71
C SER A 79 -1.14 5.53 -3.76
N ALA A 80 0.08 4.97 -3.79
CA ALA A 80 0.46 3.84 -2.92
C ALA A 80 0.40 4.25 -1.45
N CYS A 81 0.85 5.47 -1.15
CA CYS A 81 0.76 6.08 0.17
C CYS A 81 -0.67 6.24 0.65
N GLN A 82 -1.59 6.67 -0.21
CA GLN A 82 -3.00 6.80 0.14
C GLN A 82 -3.63 5.44 0.46
N ILE A 83 -3.45 4.44 -0.42
CA ILE A 83 -3.93 3.07 -0.21
C ILE A 83 -3.38 2.51 1.11
N TRP A 84 -2.06 2.54 1.31
CA TRP A 84 -1.42 1.99 2.50
C TRP A 84 -1.87 2.66 3.80
N THR A 85 -2.06 3.98 3.77
CA THR A 85 -2.55 4.76 4.90
C THR A 85 -3.99 4.40 5.24
N SER A 86 -4.89 4.41 4.25
CA SER A 86 -6.30 4.08 4.45
C SER A 86 -6.46 2.61 4.94
N LEU A 87 -5.64 1.67 4.45
CA LEU A 87 -5.61 0.28 4.96
C LEU A 87 -5.19 0.22 6.43
N LYS A 88 -4.11 0.93 6.81
CA LYS A 88 -3.70 1.03 8.22
C LYS A 88 -4.81 1.63 9.06
N GLN A 89 -5.44 2.73 8.64
CA GLN A 89 -6.52 3.35 9.42
C GLN A 89 -7.74 2.45 9.59
N LYS A 90 -8.09 1.67 8.56
CA LYS A 90 -9.29 0.84 8.55
C LYS A 90 -9.10 -0.47 9.32
N TYR A 91 -7.93 -1.09 9.23
CA TYR A 91 -7.68 -2.44 9.74
C TYR A 91 -6.67 -2.52 10.87
N LEU A 92 -5.79 -1.53 11.01
CA LEU A 92 -4.98 -1.38 12.21
C LEU A 92 -5.87 -0.65 13.22
N LYS A 93 -6.49 -1.41 14.15
CA LYS A 93 -7.14 -0.85 15.33
C LYS A 93 -6.06 -0.18 16.19
N VAL A 94 -5.62 1.01 15.80
CA VAL A 94 -5.04 1.95 16.76
C VAL A 94 -6.21 2.33 17.65
N SER A 95 -6.11 1.99 18.93
CA SER A 95 -6.98 2.48 19.99
C SER A 95 -7.33 3.94 19.70
N ALA A 96 -8.63 4.21 19.60
CA ALA A 96 -9.21 5.39 18.99
C ALA A 96 -8.51 6.73 19.26
N VAL A 97 -8.30 7.51 18.20
CA VAL A 97 -8.64 8.94 18.20
C VAL A 97 -9.35 9.25 16.87
N PRO A 98 -10.59 9.76 16.88
CA PRO A 98 -11.27 10.15 15.65
C PRO A 98 -10.63 11.45 15.13
N ALA A 99 -9.78 11.35 14.13
CA ALA A 99 -9.26 12.52 13.42
C ALA A 99 -9.39 12.34 11.91
N LYS A 100 -10.62 12.13 11.44
CA LYS A 100 -11.06 12.54 10.10
C LYS A 100 -10.91 14.06 9.98
N LYS A 101 -9.67 14.58 9.87
CA LYS A 101 -9.34 15.97 9.49
C LYS A 101 -7.83 16.29 9.38
N ASN A 102 -6.90 15.39 9.72
CA ASN A 102 -5.47 15.76 9.79
C ASN A 102 -4.48 14.95 8.93
N LEU A 103 -4.87 13.89 8.21
CA LEU A 103 -3.90 13.15 7.37
C LEU A 103 -3.59 13.80 6.02
N GLN A 104 -4.52 14.55 5.42
CA GLN A 104 -4.20 15.45 4.30
C GLN A 104 -3.15 16.50 4.70
N LYS A 105 -3.09 16.90 5.98
CA LYS A 105 -2.06 17.84 6.46
C LYS A 105 -0.71 17.19 6.68
N ILE A 106 -0.62 15.89 6.98
CA ILE A 106 0.69 15.23 7.15
C ILE A 106 1.38 15.07 5.79
N CYS A 107 0.63 14.77 4.73
CA CYS A 107 1.17 14.77 3.37
C CYS A 107 1.41 16.19 2.82
N ARG A 108 0.52 17.17 3.08
CA ARG A 108 0.69 18.57 2.61
C ARG A 108 1.74 19.38 3.37
N LYS A 109 1.93 19.18 4.68
CA LYS A 109 2.84 20.04 5.49
C LYS A 109 4.32 19.82 5.19
N ASN A 110 4.71 18.69 4.60
CA ASN A 110 6.09 18.48 4.16
C ASN A 110 6.39 19.10 2.79
N LEU A 111 5.38 19.66 2.09
CA LEU A 111 5.56 20.35 0.81
C LEU A 111 5.71 21.88 0.93
N GLN A 112 5.51 22.46 2.11
CA GLN A 112 5.56 23.92 2.35
C GLN A 112 6.79 24.38 3.15
N LYS A 113 7.83 23.54 3.26
CA LYS A 113 9.08 23.87 3.97
C LYS A 113 10.32 23.91 3.05
N ILE A 114 10.10 24.08 1.74
CA ILE A 114 11.14 24.50 0.80
C ILE A 114 11.00 26.00 0.59
#